data_AF-A0A450XC26-F1
#
_entry.id   AF-A0A450XC26-F1
#
_cell.length_a   1.000
_cell.length_b   1.000
_cell.length_c   1.000
_cell.angle_alpha   90.00
_cell.angle_beta   90.00
_cell.angle_gamma   90.00
#
_symmetry.space_group_name_H-M   'P 1'
#
loop_
_entity.id
_entity.type
_entity.pdbx_description
1 polymer ?
#
loop_
_entity_poly.entity_id
_entity_poly.type
_entity_poly.pdbx_seq_one_letter_code
_entity_poly.pdbx_strand_id
1 'polypeptide(L)'
;MNTMSHKGYVARIEYDERDGIFVGRVLGIRGIISFHAGTLAQLRGEFETAIDDYLAECGEDGVAPEKPVPGEIPLRVPAEMERPLSPRGQPARVSIGG
;
A
#
# COMPACT_ATOMS: atom_id res chain seq x y z
N MET A 1 11.43 -14.01 -4.48
CA MET A 1 10.78 -13.45 -3.28
C MET A 1 10.08 -12.18 -3.75
N ASN A 2 8.75 -12.10 -3.66
CA ASN A 2 8.03 -10.91 -4.11
C ASN A 2 7.96 -9.93 -2.95
N THR A 3 8.40 -8.69 -3.19
CA THR A 3 8.44 -7.65 -2.16
C THR A 3 7.78 -6.37 -2.65
N MET A 4 7.17 -5.62 -1.75
CA MET A 4 6.62 -4.29 -1.99
C MET A 4 7.29 -3.29 -1.07
N SER A 5 7.40 -2.03 -1.52
CA SER A 5 8.03 -0.96 -0.73
C SER A 5 7.18 0.30 -0.72
N HIS A 6 7.02 0.92 0.45
CA HIS A 6 6.29 2.18 0.62
C HIS A 6 6.84 2.95 1.82
N LYS A 7 7.12 4.25 1.67
CA LYS A 7 7.68 5.14 2.72
C LYS A 7 8.92 4.58 3.46
N GLY A 8 9.72 3.76 2.78
CA GLY A 8 10.90 3.11 3.34
C GLY A 8 10.62 1.80 4.07
N TYR A 9 9.36 1.37 4.17
CA TYR A 9 8.96 0.05 4.64
C TYR A 9 8.99 -0.95 3.50
N VAL A 10 9.34 -2.20 3.83
CA VAL A 10 9.35 -3.31 2.87
C VAL A 10 8.42 -4.40 3.39
N ALA A 11 7.58 -4.94 2.52
CA ALA A 11 6.73 -6.07 2.83
C ALA A 11 7.08 -7.28 1.95
N ARG A 12 7.05 -8.47 2.53
CA ARG A 12 7.06 -9.74 1.81
C ARG A 12 5.64 -10.10 1.40
N ILE A 13 5.48 -10.51 0.15
CA ILE A 13 4.20 -10.96 -0.40
C ILE A 13 4.24 -12.46 -0.65
N GLU A 14 3.19 -13.14 -0.20
CA GLU A 14 2.95 -14.56 -0.40
C GLU A 14 1.53 -14.76 -0.95
N TYR A 15 1.35 -15.80 -1.75
CA TYR A 15 0.02 -16.18 -2.23
C TYR A 15 -0.47 -17.34 -1.38
N ASP A 16 -1.64 -17.18 -0.79
CA ASP A 16 -2.34 -18.25 -0.10
C ASP A 16 -3.25 -18.98 -1.10
N GLU A 17 -2.94 -20.24 -1.40
CA GLU A 17 -3.69 -21.05 -2.36
C GLU A 17 -5.06 -21.49 -1.82
N ARG A 18 -5.23 -21.55 -0.50
CA ARG A 18 -6.43 -22.09 0.15
C ARG A 18 -7.55 -21.06 0.09
N ASP A 19 -7.21 -19.81 0.36
CA ASP A 19 -8.11 -18.66 0.34
C ASP A 19 -8.07 -17.91 -0.99
N GLY A 20 -7.07 -18.18 -1.84
CA GLY A 20 -6.93 -17.58 -3.16
C GLY A 20 -6.56 -16.09 -3.12
N ILE A 21 -5.87 -15.66 -2.06
CA ILE A 21 -5.54 -14.26 -1.79
C ILE A 21 -4.03 -14.05 -1.70
N PHE A 22 -3.60 -12.82 -1.94
CA PHE A 22 -2.25 -12.39 -1.60
C PHE A 22 -2.23 -11.92 -0.16
N VAL A 23 -1.21 -12.34 0.58
CA VAL A 23 -0.93 -11.92 1.96
C VAL A 23 0.40 -11.19 1.97
N GLY A 24 0.40 -9.99 2.51
CA GLY A 24 1.58 -9.17 2.71
C GLY A 24 1.92 -9.03 4.19
N ARG A 25 3.22 -9.06 4.51
CA ARG A 25 3.73 -8.80 5.87
C ARG A 25 4.90 -7.82 5.82
N VAL A 26 4.82 -6.76 6.61
CA VAL A 26 5.89 -5.77 6.74
C VAL A 26 7.09 -6.38 7.47
N LEU A 27 8.29 -6.09 6.98
CA LEU A 27 9.56 -6.58 7.48
C LEU A 27 10.33 -5.48 8.19
N GLY A 28 11.21 -5.90 9.11
CA GLY A 28 12.14 -5.00 9.81
C GLY A 28 11.47 -4.11 10.85
N ILE A 29 10.31 -4.55 11.36
CA ILE A 29 9.66 -3.98 12.53
C ILE A 29 9.30 -5.09 13.53
N ARG A 30 9.25 -4.77 14.82
CA ARG A 30 8.84 -5.61 15.95
C ARG A 30 7.33 -5.81 15.97
N GLY A 31 6.60 -4.78 15.53
CA GLY A 31 5.16 -4.87 15.31
C GLY A 31 4.84 -5.85 14.18
N ILE A 32 3.67 -6.47 14.26
CA ILE A 32 3.17 -7.34 13.19
C ILE A 32 2.17 -6.50 12.39
N ILE A 33 2.60 -6.01 11.23
CA ILE A 33 1.71 -5.39 10.25
C ILE A 33 1.53 -6.37 9.10
N SER A 34 0.30 -6.80 8.88
CA SER A 34 -0.10 -7.68 7.78
C SER A 34 -1.34 -7.17 7.09
N PHE A 35 -1.42 -7.41 5.79
CA PHE A 35 -2.51 -7.00 4.92
C PHE A 35 -2.78 -8.10 3.90
N HIS A 36 -3.96 -8.13 3.30
CA HIS A 36 -4.28 -9.14 2.29
C HIS A 36 -5.27 -8.60 1.26
N ALA A 37 -5.22 -9.15 0.05
CA ALA A 37 -6.16 -8.77 -1.00
C ALA A 37 -6.24 -9.83 -2.11
N GLY A 38 -7.33 -9.83 -2.86
CA GLY A 38 -7.53 -10.74 -4.00
C GLY A 38 -6.74 -10.36 -5.26
N THR A 39 -6.23 -9.13 -5.35
CA THR A 39 -5.46 -8.64 -6.51
C THR A 39 -4.26 -7.84 -6.07
N LEU A 40 -3.20 -7.80 -6.90
CA LEU A 40 -1.99 -7.01 -6.61
C LEU A 40 -2.27 -5.50 -6.49
N ALA A 41 -3.24 -4.98 -7.25
CA ALA A 41 -3.60 -3.57 -7.19
C ALA A 41 -4.26 -3.22 -5.85
N GLN A 42 -5.19 -4.06 -5.38
CA GLN A 42 -5.78 -3.89 -4.05
C GLN A 42 -4.74 -4.10 -2.96
N LEU A 43 -3.88 -5.11 -3.10
CA LEU A 43 -2.82 -5.40 -2.14
C LEU A 43 -1.87 -4.21 -1.95
N ARG A 44 -1.57 -3.48 -3.04
CA ARG A 44 -0.82 -2.23 -2.98
C ARG A 44 -1.53 -1.19 -2.15
N GLY A 45 -2.83 -0.97 -2.39
CA GLY A 45 -3.65 -0.03 -1.61
C GLY A 45 -3.68 -0.38 -0.13
N GLU A 46 -3.98 -1.65 0.20
CA GLU A 46 -4.00 -2.13 1.58
C GLU A 46 -2.65 -1.97 2.28
N PHE A 47 -1.55 -2.18 1.56
CA PHE A 47 -0.20 -1.94 2.09
C PHE A 47 0.03 -0.47 2.42
N GLU A 48 -0.32 0.43 1.50
CA GLU A 48 -0.11 1.87 1.70
C GLU A 48 -0.95 2.39 2.86
N THR A 49 -2.21 1.96 2.95
CA THR A 49 -3.09 2.27 4.07
C THR A 49 -2.55 1.73 5.40
N ALA A 50 -2.12 0.46 5.44
CA ALA A 50 -1.59 -0.13 6.67
C ALA A 50 -0.33 0.59 7.18
N ILE A 51 0.54 1.07 6.28
CA ILE A 51 1.71 1.87 6.68
C ILE A 51 1.31 3.28 7.12
N ASP A 52 0.36 3.91 6.44
CA ASP A 52 -0.11 5.24 6.81
C ASP A 52 -0.77 5.24 8.20
N ASP A 53 -1.63 4.25 8.45
CA ASP A 53 -2.31 4.03 9.73
C ASP A 53 -1.28 3.79 10.85
N TYR A 54 -0.32 2.90 10.63
CA TYR A 54 0.78 2.67 11.58
C TYR A 54 1.56 3.94 11.91
N LEU A 55 1.86 4.77 10.91
CA LEU A 55 2.58 6.03 11.12
C LEU A 55 1.72 7.07 11.85
N ALA A 56 0.42 7.09 11.58
CA ALA A 56 -0.54 7.96 12.25
C ALA A 56 -0.68 7.56 13.73
N GLU A 57 -0.90 6.28 14.02
CA GLU A 57 -0.94 5.73 15.39
C GLU A 57 0.36 6.08 16.15
N CYS A 58 1.52 5.86 15.53
CA CYS A 58 2.80 6.24 16.15
C CYS A 58 2.87 7.74 16.49
N GLY A 59 2.33 8.60 15.61
CA GLY A 59 2.25 10.03 15.83
C GLY A 59 1.33 10.41 16.98
N GLU A 60 0.15 9.78 17.07
CA GLU A 60 -0.84 10.00 18.14
C GLU A 60 -0.32 9.55 19.51
N ASP A 61 0.35 8.40 19.58
CA ASP A 61 0.98 7.87 20.80
C ASP A 61 2.30 8.59 21.17
N GLY A 62 2.80 9.47 20.30
CA GLY A 62 4.08 10.16 20.49
C GLY A 62 5.30 9.22 20.49
N VAL A 63 5.16 8.04 19.88
CA VAL A 63 6.22 7.03 19.78
C VAL A 63 6.93 7.14 18.43
N ALA A 64 8.24 6.97 18.43
CA ALA A 64 8.98 6.93 17.18
C ALA A 64 8.63 5.65 16.41
N PRO A 65 8.17 5.74 15.15
CA PRO A 65 7.86 4.56 14.36
C PRO A 65 9.13 3.75 14.10
N GLU A 66 9.01 2.44 14.22
CA GLU A 66 10.14 1.56 14.01
C GLU A 66 10.45 1.49 12.52
N LYS A 67 11.71 1.76 12.17
CA LYS A 67 12.14 1.80 10.77
C LYS A 67 12.97 0.57 10.45
N PRO A 68 12.68 -0.15 9.36
CA PRO A 68 13.60 -1.15 8.86
C PRO A 68 14.94 -0.49 8.54
N VAL A 69 16.03 -1.10 9.03
CA VAL A 69 17.39 -0.59 8.81
C VAL A 69 17.66 -0.47 7.31
N PRO A 70 17.93 0.74 6.78
CA PRO A 70 18.24 0.93 5.37
C PRO A 70 19.67 0.45 5.13
N GLY A 71 19.82 -0.82 4.80
CA GLY A 71 21.08 -1.42 4.41
C GLY A 71 20.81 -2.72 3.66
N GLU A 72 21.29 -2.79 2.42
CA GLU A 72 21.40 -4.00 1.59
C GLU A 72 20.20 -4.45 0.73
N ILE A 73 19.22 -3.58 0.44
CA ILE A 73 18.22 -3.90 -0.59
C ILE A 73 18.31 -2.86 -1.72
N PRO A 74 18.86 -3.20 -2.91
CA PRO A 74 18.87 -2.29 -4.04
C PRO A 74 17.44 -2.09 -4.54
N LEU A 75 16.74 -1.11 -3.98
CA LEU A 75 15.39 -0.74 -4.37
C LEU A 75 15.45 0.04 -5.68
N ARG A 76 15.38 -0.67 -6.81
CA ARG A 76 15.00 -0.05 -8.08
C ARG A 76 13.49 0.14 -8.09
N VAL A 77 13.02 1.21 -7.46
CA VAL A 77 11.65 1.72 -7.61
C VAL A 77 11.57 2.43 -8.96
N PRO A 78 10.81 1.94 -9.97
CA PRO A 78 10.40 2.81 -11.05
C PRO A 78 9.47 3.87 -10.46
N ALA A 79 9.86 5.14 -10.64
CA ALA A 79 9.06 6.28 -10.27
C ALA A 79 7.84 6.38 -11.20
N GLU A 80 6.72 5.82 -10.79
CA GLU A 80 5.41 6.17 -11.35
C GLU A 80 4.40 6.34 -10.21
N MET A 81 4.55 7.43 -9.46
CA MET A 81 3.51 7.92 -8.56
C MET A 81 3.05 9.29 -9.03
N GLU A 82 2.14 9.28 -10.00
CA GLU A 82 1.22 10.39 -10.24
C GLU A 82 0.09 9.94 -11.17
N ARG A 83 -1.00 9.42 -10.59
CA ARG A 83 -2.33 9.52 -11.21
C ARG A 83 -3.38 9.72 -10.14
N PRO A 84 -3.83 10.96 -9.88
CA PRO A 84 -5.05 11.17 -9.12
C PRO A 84 -6.26 10.71 -9.94
N LEU A 85 -7.03 9.83 -9.32
CA LEU A 85 -8.49 9.87 -9.17
C LEU A 85 -9.32 10.06 -10.46
N SER A 86 -9.94 8.95 -10.91
CA SER A 86 -11.15 9.01 -11.72
C SER A 86 -12.36 8.71 -10.83
N PRO A 87 -13.39 9.57 -10.84
CA PRO A 87 -14.75 9.12 -10.59
C PRO A 87 -15.52 9.03 -11.92
N ARG A 88 -16.04 7.83 -12.18
CA ARG A 88 -17.08 7.53 -13.17
C ARG A 88 -18.39 8.23 -12.80
N GLY A 89 -19.08 8.82 -13.78
CA GLY A 89 -20.48 9.20 -13.64
C GLY A 89 -21.03 10.01 -14.82
N GLN A 90 -21.63 9.34 -15.81
CA GLN A 90 -22.68 9.91 -16.67
C GLN A 90 -24.03 9.50 -16.06
N PRO A 91 -25.11 10.30 -16.13
CA PRO A 91 -25.77 10.58 -17.41
C PRO A 91 -26.47 11.96 -17.60
N ALA A 92 -26.36 12.44 -18.84
CA ALA A 92 -27.42 12.93 -19.74
C ALA A 92 -28.29 14.19 -19.46
N ARG A 93 -28.48 14.92 -20.58
CA ARG A 93 -29.65 15.68 -21.11
C ARG A 93 -29.64 17.23 -21.06
N VAL A 94 -29.53 17.80 -22.29
CA VAL A 94 -30.35 18.86 -22.94
C VAL A 94 -30.25 20.29 -22.32
N SER A 95 -30.18 21.44 -23.03
CA SER A 95 -30.86 21.92 -24.25
C SER A 95 -30.28 23.30 -24.71
N ILE A 96 -30.25 23.52 -26.04
CA ILE A 96 -30.61 24.73 -26.85
C ILE A 96 -29.86 26.08 -26.69
N GLY A 97 -29.19 26.51 -27.79
CA GLY A 97 -29.52 27.77 -28.49
C GLY A 97 -28.61 29.00 -28.33
N GLY A 98 -28.21 29.56 -29.47
CA GLY A 98 -27.57 30.87 -29.65
C GLY A 98 -27.01 31.02 -31.06
#